data_AF-A0AAV8ZVT7-F1
#
_entry.id   AF-A0AAV8ZVT7-F1
#
_cell.length_a   1.000
_cell.length_b   1.000
_cell.length_c   1.000
_cell.angle_alpha   90.00
_cell.angle_beta   90.00
_cell.angle_gamma   90.00
#
_symmetry.space_group_name_H-M   'P 1'
#
loop_
_entity.id
_entity.type
_entity.pdbx_description
1 polymer ?
#
loop_
_entity_poly.entity_id
_entity_poly.type
_entity_poly.pdbx_seq_one_letter_code
_entity_poly.pdbx_strand_id
1 'polypeptide(L)'
;MENPFPGGNVFIRQALQHQGMPLEAAEVALNSLSVSSIKEYSSCLKNWWNFCTSRHINPFEKSVSNSCLSYYFNKENSYQSLNALRSALSLIMGPEVGSDPMIKRLLKGVYKTRPPKPRYRFT
;
A
#
# COMPACT_ATOMS: atom_id res chain seq x y z
N MET A 1 -17.72 -16.98 -4.32
CA MET A 1 -16.38 -17.08 -4.95
C MET A 1 -15.64 -15.81 -4.60
N GLU A 2 -14.55 -15.89 -3.83
CA GLU A 2 -13.70 -14.72 -3.60
C GLU A 2 -13.00 -14.36 -4.91
N ASN A 3 -13.12 -13.12 -5.37
CA ASN A 3 -12.42 -12.68 -6.57
C ASN A 3 -10.91 -12.65 -6.30
N PRO A 4 -10.09 -13.34 -7.11
CA PRO A 4 -8.65 -13.34 -6.93
C PRO A 4 -8.08 -11.94 -7.16
N PHE A 5 -6.93 -11.64 -6.55
CA PHE A 5 -6.24 -10.38 -6.75
C PHE A 5 -5.94 -10.17 -8.25
N PRO A 6 -6.41 -9.07 -8.87
CA PRO A 6 -6.36 -8.89 -10.33
C PRO A 6 -4.94 -8.56 -10.87
N GLY A 7 -3.94 -8.45 -10.00
CA GLY A 7 -2.58 -8.02 -10.35
C GLY A 7 -2.37 -6.52 -10.12
N GLY A 8 -1.13 -6.13 -9.81
CA GLY A 8 -0.85 -4.76 -9.34
C GLY A 8 -1.16 -3.68 -10.36
N ASN A 9 -0.75 -3.84 -11.63
CA ASN A 9 -1.04 -2.85 -12.68
C ASN A 9 -2.54 -2.68 -12.90
N VAL A 10 -3.26 -3.78 -13.00
CA VAL A 10 -4.73 -3.75 -13.20
C VAL A 10 -5.40 -3.07 -12.02
N PHE A 11 -4.99 -3.41 -10.80
CA PHE A 11 -5.58 -2.85 -9.59
C PHE A 11 -5.26 -1.37 -9.40
N ILE A 12 -4.02 -0.95 -9.64
CA ILE A 12 -3.63 0.47 -9.58
C ILE A 12 -4.42 1.27 -10.62
N ARG A 13 -4.54 0.77 -11.86
CA ARG A 13 -5.33 1.42 -12.91
C ARG A 13 -6.79 1.59 -12.49
N GLN A 14 -7.42 0.52 -11.99
CA GLN A 14 -8.80 0.57 -11.49
C GLN A 14 -8.97 1.58 -10.36
N ALA A 15 -8.00 1.67 -9.46
CA ALA A 15 -8.04 2.62 -8.35
C ALA A 15 -7.95 4.07 -8.84
N LEU A 16 -7.06 4.36 -9.80
CA LEU A 16 -6.99 5.70 -10.42
C LEU A 16 -8.30 6.06 -11.12
N GLN A 17 -8.93 5.09 -11.81
CA GLN A 17 -10.24 5.30 -12.41
C GLN A 17 -11.33 5.59 -11.36
N HIS A 18 -11.30 4.87 -10.23
CA HIS A 18 -12.20 5.11 -9.10
C HIS A 18 -11.99 6.47 -8.44
N GLN A 19 -10.82 7.09 -8.63
CA GLN A 19 -10.54 8.47 -8.23
C GLN A 19 -10.98 9.52 -9.27
N GLY A 20 -11.62 9.11 -10.36
CA GLY A 20 -12.14 10.00 -11.40
C GLY A 20 -11.20 10.19 -12.59
N MET A 21 -10.09 9.46 -12.66
CA MET A 21 -9.18 9.53 -13.82
C MET A 21 -9.76 8.77 -15.03
N PRO A 22 -9.80 9.36 -16.24
CA PRO A 22 -10.11 8.62 -17.46
C PRO A 22 -9.15 7.44 -17.68
N LEU A 23 -9.60 6.40 -18.40
CA LEU A 23 -8.83 5.17 -18.60
C LEU A 23 -7.45 5.47 -19.24
N GLU A 24 -7.44 6.28 -20.29
CA GLU A 24 -6.24 6.64 -21.06
C GLU A 24 -5.25 7.41 -20.18
N ALA A 25 -5.75 8.30 -19.33
CA ALA A 25 -4.92 9.04 -18.38
C ALA A 25 -4.35 8.11 -17.29
N ALA A 26 -5.12 7.12 -16.83
CA ALA A 26 -4.66 6.14 -15.84
C ALA A 26 -3.55 5.23 -16.41
N GLU A 27 -3.62 4.89 -17.69
CA GLU A 27 -2.56 4.12 -18.37
C GLU A 27 -1.27 4.92 -18.50
N VAL A 28 -1.36 6.22 -18.82
CA VAL A 28 -0.18 7.09 -18.83
C VAL A 28 0.37 7.28 -17.42
N ALA A 29 -0.49 7.45 -16.41
CA ALA A 29 -0.09 7.63 -15.02
C ALA A 29 0.69 6.41 -14.47
N LEU A 30 0.37 5.20 -14.92
CA LEU A 30 1.13 3.99 -14.56
C LEU A 30 2.61 4.08 -14.98
N ASN A 31 2.93 4.79 -16.07
CA ASN A 31 4.32 4.96 -16.52
C ASN A 31 5.17 5.81 -15.55
N SER A 32 4.55 6.50 -14.59
CA SER A 32 5.28 7.19 -13.51
C SER A 32 5.96 6.22 -12.54
N LEU A 33 5.59 4.94 -12.55
CA LEU A 33 6.13 3.92 -11.66
C LEU A 33 7.20 3.09 -12.38
N SER A 34 8.35 2.94 -11.75
CA SER A 34 9.36 2.00 -12.23
C SER A 34 8.89 0.54 -12.10
N VAL A 35 9.46 -0.37 -12.90
CA VAL A 35 9.17 -1.81 -12.83
C VAL A 35 9.40 -2.37 -11.42
N SER A 36 10.44 -1.91 -10.72
CA SER A 36 10.71 -2.33 -9.34
C SER A 36 9.65 -1.80 -8.37
N SER A 37 9.22 -0.54 -8.51
CA SER A 37 8.13 0.04 -7.72
C SER A 37 6.82 -0.72 -7.93
N ILE A 38 6.46 -1.04 -9.18
CA ILE A 38 5.27 -1.84 -9.49
C ILE A 38 5.33 -3.20 -8.81
N LYS A 39 6.48 -3.88 -8.84
CA LYS A 39 6.66 -5.18 -8.17
C LYS A 39 6.49 -5.08 -6.65
N GLU A 40 7.12 -4.09 -6.02
CA GLU A 40 7.00 -3.85 -4.58
C GLU A 40 5.56 -3.50 -4.19
N TYR A 41 4.92 -2.59 -4.94
CA TYR A 41 3.54 -2.19 -4.70
C TYR A 41 2.57 -3.34 -4.98
N SER A 42 2.77 -4.15 -6.01
CA SER A 42 1.93 -5.33 -6.29
C SER A 42 1.87 -6.30 -5.10
N SER A 43 3.00 -6.53 -4.44
CA SER A 43 3.06 -7.36 -3.23
C SER A 43 2.25 -6.73 -2.08
N CYS A 44 2.44 -5.43 -1.86
CA CYS A 44 1.71 -4.67 -0.84
C CYS A 44 0.19 -4.64 -1.10
N LEU A 45 -0.20 -4.43 -2.35
CA LEU A 45 -1.59 -4.36 -2.77
C LEU A 45 -2.29 -5.72 -2.74
N LYS A 46 -1.55 -6.82 -2.97
CA LYS A 46 -2.08 -8.17 -2.75
C LYS A 46 -2.39 -8.42 -1.27
N ASN A 47 -1.53 -7.94 -0.38
CA ASN A 47 -1.78 -7.97 1.07
C ASN A 47 -3.04 -7.16 1.43
N TRP A 48 -3.14 -5.94 0.93
CA TRP A 48 -4.34 -5.12 1.09
C TRP A 48 -5.61 -5.82 0.56
N TRP A 49 -5.55 -6.40 -0.64
CA TRP A 49 -6.65 -7.13 -1.25
C TRP A 49 -7.13 -8.26 -0.35
N ASN A 50 -6.22 -9.11 0.13
CA ASN A 50 -6.53 -10.21 1.03
C ASN A 50 -7.12 -9.73 2.37
N PHE A 51 -6.62 -8.61 2.90
CA PHE A 51 -7.18 -8.00 4.11
C PHE A 51 -8.64 -7.58 3.89
N CYS A 52 -8.95 -7.01 2.73
CA CYS A 52 -10.30 -6.58 2.37
C CYS A 52 -11.24 -7.76 2.10
N THR A 53 -10.82 -8.72 1.28
CA THR A 53 -11.65 -9.87 0.91
C THR A 53 -12.03 -10.70 2.13
N SER A 54 -11.05 -10.97 3.02
CA SER A 54 -11.28 -11.72 4.27
C SER A 54 -12.22 -11.02 5.26
N ARG A 55 -12.54 -9.74 5.04
CA ARG A 55 -13.42 -8.92 5.89
C ARG A 55 -14.65 -8.39 5.15
N HIS A 56 -14.87 -8.83 3.92
CA HIS A 56 -15.95 -8.34 3.06
C HIS A 56 -15.96 -6.80 2.90
N ILE A 57 -14.78 -6.19 2.87
CA ILE A 57 -14.60 -4.75 2.67
C ILE A 57 -14.34 -4.48 1.19
N ASN A 58 -14.85 -3.35 0.67
CA ASN A 58 -14.52 -2.89 -0.67
C ASN A 58 -13.03 -2.44 -0.73
N PRO A 59 -12.18 -3.03 -1.61
CA PRO A 59 -10.76 -2.66 -1.72
C PRO A 59 -10.49 -1.21 -2.15
N PHE A 60 -11.49 -0.46 -2.59
CA PHE A 60 -11.38 0.97 -2.94
C PHE A 60 -11.85 1.90 -1.81
N GLU A 61 -12.26 1.35 -0.66
CA GLU A 61 -12.72 2.12 0.49
C GLU A 61 -11.55 2.61 1.36
N LYS A 62 -11.52 3.92 1.61
CA LYS A 62 -10.41 4.60 2.32
C LYS A 62 -10.42 4.42 3.84
N SER A 63 -11.62 4.24 4.41
CA SER A 63 -11.91 4.28 5.86
C SER A 63 -11.12 3.25 6.68
N VAL A 64 -10.71 2.17 6.04
CA VAL A 64 -10.10 0.98 6.67
C VAL A 64 -8.59 0.86 6.44
N SER A 65 -7.95 1.86 5.81
CA SER A 65 -6.50 1.90 5.56
C SER A 65 -5.68 1.82 6.87
N ASN A 66 -6.11 2.53 7.91
CA ASN A 66 -5.53 2.47 9.26
C ASN A 66 -5.60 1.06 9.86
N SER A 67 -6.76 0.42 9.78
CA SER A 67 -6.98 -0.94 10.30
C SER A 67 -6.11 -1.98 9.59
N CYS A 68 -5.89 -1.83 8.28
CA CYS A 68 -4.97 -2.70 7.54
C CYS A 68 -3.53 -2.54 8.00
N LEU A 69 -3.04 -1.30 8.12
CA LEU A 69 -1.67 -1.04 8.58
C LEU A 69 -1.43 -1.59 9.99
N SER A 70 -2.40 -1.41 10.90
CA SER A 70 -2.35 -2.01 12.24
C SER A 70 -2.37 -3.55 12.21
N TYR A 71 -3.17 -4.16 11.32
CA TYR A 71 -3.20 -5.61 11.15
C TYR A 71 -1.84 -6.17 10.68
N TYR A 72 -1.23 -5.55 9.66
CA TYR A 72 0.08 -5.98 9.17
C TYR A 72 1.21 -5.64 10.13
N PHE A 73 1.08 -4.61 10.96
CA PHE A 73 2.01 -4.33 12.05
C PHE A 73 2.07 -5.50 13.05
N ASN A 74 0.91 -6.01 13.47
CA ASN A 74 0.81 -7.13 14.41
C ASN A 74 1.39 -8.44 13.84
N LYS A 75 1.50 -8.56 12.51
CA LYS A 75 2.18 -9.68 11.83
C LYS A 75 3.70 -9.51 11.70
N GLU A 76 4.31 -8.76 12.61
CA GLU A 76 5.76 -8.57 12.70
C GLU A 76 6.46 -7.96 11.47
N ASN A 77 5.72 -7.21 10.65
CA ASN A 77 6.32 -6.57 9.47
C ASN A 77 7.38 -5.53 9.86
N SER A 78 8.40 -5.41 9.01
CA SER A 78 9.46 -4.40 9.14
C SER A 78 8.94 -2.99 8.86
N TYR A 79 9.64 -1.96 9.35
CA TYR A 79 9.35 -0.57 8.99
C TYR A 79 9.30 -0.38 7.46
N GLN A 80 10.25 -0.96 6.74
CA GLN A 80 10.32 -0.86 5.27
C GLN A 80 9.05 -1.42 4.62
N SER A 81 8.62 -2.61 5.06
CA SER A 81 7.43 -3.29 4.53
C SER A 81 6.15 -2.47 4.80
N LEU A 82 5.99 -1.94 6.01
CA LEU A 82 4.83 -1.13 6.37
C LEU A 82 4.85 0.24 5.68
N ASN A 83 6.01 0.85 5.49
CA ASN A 83 6.12 2.10 4.74
C ASN A 83 5.83 1.88 3.25
N ALA A 84 6.25 0.77 2.66
CA ALA A 84 5.89 0.39 1.29
C ALA A 84 4.38 0.16 1.16
N LEU A 85 3.76 -0.53 2.12
CA LEU A 85 2.30 -0.69 2.18
C LEU A 85 1.58 0.66 2.27
N ARG A 86 2.03 1.56 3.15
CA ARG A 86 1.48 2.93 3.23
C ARG A 86 1.59 3.67 1.89
N SER A 87 2.74 3.63 1.24
CA SER A 87 2.94 4.29 -0.06
C SER A 87 2.04 3.69 -1.15
N ALA A 88 1.91 2.37 -1.19
CA ALA A 88 1.02 1.69 -2.13
C ALA A 88 -0.46 2.05 -1.89
N LEU A 89 -0.90 2.10 -0.62
CA LEU A 89 -2.25 2.55 -0.28
C LEU A 89 -2.47 4.03 -0.65
N SER A 90 -1.46 4.88 -0.41
CA SER A 90 -1.54 6.30 -0.78
C SER A 90 -1.66 6.50 -2.29
N LEU A 91 -1.04 5.62 -3.09
CA LEU A 91 -1.19 5.64 -4.54
C LEU A 91 -2.62 5.33 -4.98
N ILE A 92 -3.25 4.30 -4.39
CA ILE A 92 -4.58 3.83 -4.84
C ILE A 92 -5.75 4.56 -4.18
N MET A 93 -5.55 5.18 -3.03
CA MET A 93 -6.61 5.86 -2.27
C MET A 93 -6.47 7.37 -2.28
N GLY A 94 -5.24 7.88 -2.30
CA GLY A 94 -4.93 9.29 -2.31
C GLY A 94 -3.89 9.68 -1.25
N PRO A 95 -3.40 10.93 -1.29
CA PRO A 95 -2.33 11.41 -0.39
C PRO A 95 -2.75 11.45 1.08
N GLU A 96 -4.05 11.47 1.40
CA GLU A 96 -4.57 11.47 2.76
C GLU A 96 -4.10 10.27 3.58
N VAL A 97 -4.03 9.06 2.98
CA VAL A 97 -3.52 7.87 3.67
C VAL A 97 -2.02 8.02 3.95
N GLY A 98 -1.27 8.58 3.01
CA GLY A 98 0.15 8.84 3.20
C GLY A 98 0.44 9.95 4.21
N SER A 99 -0.46 10.92 4.34
CA SER A 99 -0.30 12.12 5.15
C SER A 99 -0.92 12.04 6.55
N ASP A 100 -1.77 11.04 6.80
CA ASP A 100 -2.45 10.77 8.07
C ASP A 100 -1.46 10.82 9.27
N PRO A 101 -1.70 11.70 10.27
CA PRO A 101 -0.83 11.83 11.43
C PRO A 101 -0.72 10.57 12.30
N MET A 102 -1.77 9.77 12.40
CA MET A 102 -1.79 8.52 13.16
C MET A 102 -0.97 7.44 12.46
N ILE A 103 -1.09 7.31 11.14
CA ILE A 103 -0.24 6.40 10.34
C ILE A 103 1.24 6.77 10.50
N LYS A 104 1.57 8.06 10.37
CA LYS A 104 2.95 8.54 10.56
C LYS A 104 3.47 8.23 11.96
N ARG A 105 2.62 8.38 12.99
CA ARG A 105 2.99 8.08 14.37
C ARG A 105 3.20 6.59 14.60
N LEU A 106 2.34 5.74 14.03
CA LEU A 106 2.48 4.28 14.06
C LEU A 106 3.82 3.88 13.43
N LEU A 107 4.10 4.31 12.20
CA LEU A 107 5.36 3.98 11.52
C LEU A 107 6.59 4.49 12.27
N LYS A 108 6.52 5.68 12.88
CA LYS A 108 7.59 6.20 13.74
C LYS A 108 7.80 5.31 14.97
N GLY A 109 6.72 4.78 15.55
CA GLY A 109 6.79 3.77 16.61
C GLY A 109 7.50 2.51 16.13
N VAL A 110 7.09 1.97 14.97
CA VAL A 110 7.73 0.79 14.37
C VAL A 110 9.22 1.00 14.15
N TYR A 111 9.61 2.14 13.60
CA TYR A 111 11.02 2.47 13.37
C TYR A 111 11.84 2.44 14.67
N LYS A 112 11.28 2.96 15.76
CA LYS A 112 11.93 2.97 17.08
C LYS A 112 11.98 1.59 17.73
N THR A 113 10.91 0.80 17.63
CA THR A 113 10.83 -0.54 18.22
C THR A 113 11.63 -1.57 17.40
N ARG A 114 11.74 -1.37 16.09
CA ARG A 114 12.37 -2.28 15.12
C ARG A 114 13.25 -1.48 14.15
N PRO A 115 14.39 -0.94 14.62
CA PRO A 115 15.26 -0.16 13.75
C PRO A 115 15.75 -1.01 12.57
N PRO A 116 15.72 -0.48 11.33
CA PRO A 116 16.25 -1.19 10.18
C PRO A 116 17.74 -1.43 10.38
N LYS A 117 18.20 -2.64 10.04
CA LYS A 117 19.64 -2.94 10.03
C LYS A 117 20.33 -2.03 9.00
N PRO A 118 21.53 -1.50 9.30
CA PRO A 118 22.30 -0.73 8.33
C PRO A 118 22.47 -1.54 7.05
N ARG A 119 22.15 -0.94 5.89
CA ARG A 119 22.33 -1.59 4.58
C ARG A 119 23.80 -1.69 4.18
N TYR A 120 24.65 -0.82 4.75
CA TYR A 120 26.08 -0.79 4.49
C TYR A 120 26.81 -0.99 5.82
N ARG A 121 27.74 -1.95 5.85
CA ARG A 121 28.76 -1.99 6.89
C ARG A 121 29.86 -1.02 6.44
N PHE A 122 30.12 0.01 7.23
CA PHE A 122 31.34 0.78 7.06
C PHE A 122 32.51 -0.10 7.52
N THR A 123 33.54 -0.21 6.68
CA THR A 123 34.88 -0.74 7.00
C THR A 123 35.85 0.42 7.05
#